data_AF-A0A316HTQ3-F1
#
_entry.id   AF-A0A316HTQ3-F1
#
_cell.length_a   1.000
_cell.length_b   1.000
_cell.length_c   1.000
_cell.angle_alpha   90.00
_cell.angle_beta   90.00
_cell.angle_gamma   90.00
#
_symmetry.space_group_name_H-M   'P 1'
#
loop_
_entity.id
_entity.type
_entity.pdbx_description
1 polymer ?
#
loop_
_entity_poly.entity_id
_entity_poly.type
_entity_poly.pdbx_seq_one_letter_code
_entity_poly.pdbx_strand_id
1 'polypeptide(L)'
;MSERCDRTDLLVEQCAHCRNLVSPEEEAARQRSALVASGKWLRAVHKGKCARCGEWFGEGSAITRRPSGWISDCCADAVGDE
;
A
#
# COMPACT_ATOMS: atom_id res chain seq x y z
N MET A 1 33.47 -3.76 -12.48
CA MET A 1 32.39 -4.40 -13.25
C MET A 1 31.09 -3.87 -12.67
N SER A 2 30.36 -3.02 -13.40
CA SER A 2 29.06 -2.52 -12.91
C SER A 2 28.00 -3.59 -13.17
N GLU A 3 27.42 -4.12 -12.10
CA GLU A 3 26.36 -5.12 -12.15
C GLU A 3 25.05 -4.45 -12.62
N ARG A 4 24.30 -5.09 -13.50
CA ARG A 4 22.98 -4.64 -13.99
C ARG A 4 21.89 -5.28 -13.13
N CYS A 5 20.81 -4.56 -12.85
CA CYS A 5 19.68 -5.09 -12.10
C CYS A 5 18.95 -6.18 -12.90
N ASP A 6 18.54 -7.28 -12.25
CA ASP A 6 17.78 -8.35 -12.91
C ASP A 6 16.34 -7.92 -13.26
N ARG A 7 15.82 -6.90 -12.57
CA ARG A 7 14.44 -6.41 -12.72
C ARG A 7 14.31 -5.21 -13.67
N THR A 8 15.42 -4.52 -14.00
CA THR A 8 15.43 -3.30 -14.83
C THR A 8 16.75 -3.19 -15.61
N ASP A 9 16.79 -2.49 -16.75
CA ASP A 9 18.06 -2.28 -17.50
C ASP A 9 19.03 -1.28 -16.80
N LEU A 10 18.71 -0.84 -15.59
CA LEU A 10 19.54 0.08 -14.83
C LEU A 10 20.73 -0.64 -14.20
N LEU A 11 21.84 0.08 -14.03
CA LEU A 11 22.94 -0.39 -13.18
C LEU A 11 22.43 -0.56 -11.73
N VAL A 12 22.95 -1.54 -11.00
CA VAL A 12 22.62 -1.81 -9.58
C VAL A 12 22.78 -0.55 -8.72
N GLU A 13 23.79 0.26 -9.01
CA GLU A 13 24.09 1.57 -8.38
C GLU A 13 23.12 2.71 -8.76
N GLN A 14 22.24 2.51 -9.74
CA GLN A 14 21.20 3.45 -10.17
C GLN A 14 19.79 2.91 -9.90
N CYS A 15 19.66 1.61 -9.65
CA CYS A 15 18.38 0.96 -9.41
C CYS A 15 17.92 1.18 -7.96
N ALA A 16 16.81 1.88 -7.76
CA ALA A 16 16.26 2.16 -6.42
C ALA A 16 15.95 0.88 -5.62
N HIS A 17 15.57 -0.21 -6.30
CA HIS A 17 15.38 -1.55 -5.71
C HIS A 17 16.71 -2.12 -5.18
N CYS A 18 17.77 -2.10 -5.99
CA CYS A 18 19.08 -2.64 -5.60
C CYS A 18 19.81 -1.75 -4.58
N ARG A 19 19.54 -0.45 -4.59
CA ARG A 19 20.13 0.50 -3.64
C ARG A 19 19.46 0.50 -2.26
N ASN A 20 18.45 -0.35 -2.01
CA ASN A 20 17.67 -0.34 -0.76
C ASN A 20 17.11 1.06 -0.42
N LEU A 21 16.90 1.92 -1.43
CA LEU A 21 16.42 3.29 -1.23
C LEU A 21 14.90 3.38 -1.09
N VAL A 22 14.20 2.26 -1.25
CA VAL A 22 12.78 2.17 -0.95
C VAL A 22 12.67 1.18 0.19
N SER A 23 12.66 1.68 1.41
CA SER A 23 12.31 0.84 2.54
C SER A 23 10.93 0.25 2.26
N PRO A 24 10.65 -1.01 2.61
CA PRO A 24 9.31 -1.59 2.43
C PRO A 24 8.21 -0.72 3.07
N GLU A 25 8.56 0.04 4.10
CA GLU A 25 7.69 1.05 4.73
C GLU A 25 7.36 2.25 3.80
N GLU A 26 8.32 2.71 3.00
CA GLU A 26 8.13 3.79 2.02
C GLU A 26 7.28 3.33 0.84
N GLU A 27 7.47 2.09 0.38
CA GLU A 27 6.63 1.48 -0.64
C GLU A 27 5.19 1.31 -0.14
N ALA A 28 5.01 0.79 1.07
CA ALA A 28 3.70 0.69 1.72
C ALA A 28 3.05 2.08 1.91
N ALA A 29 3.83 3.11 2.27
CA ALA A 29 3.34 4.47 2.37
C ALA A 29 2.88 5.05 1.02
N ARG A 30 3.63 4.78 -0.06
CA ARG A 30 3.23 5.15 -1.43
C ARG A 30 1.95 4.44 -1.86
N GLN A 31 1.83 3.14 -1.59
CA GLN A 31 0.64 2.35 -1.90
C GLN A 31 -0.58 2.89 -1.13
N ARG A 32 -0.47 3.14 0.18
CA ARG A 32 -1.54 3.77 0.98
C ARG A 32 -1.95 5.13 0.43
N SER A 33 -0.98 5.94 0.01
CA SER A 33 -1.24 7.26 -0.55
C SER A 33 -1.92 7.20 -1.91
N ALA A 34 -1.52 6.25 -2.77
CA ALA A 34 -2.14 6.02 -4.07
C ALA A 34 -3.59 5.51 -3.95
N LEU A 35 -3.87 4.64 -2.98
CA LEU A 35 -5.23 4.19 -2.67
C LEU A 35 -6.12 5.39 -2.29
N VAL A 36 -5.66 6.26 -1.39
CA VAL A 36 -6.38 7.46 -0.96
C VAL A 36 -6.55 8.46 -2.11
N ALA A 37 -5.51 8.68 -2.92
CA ALA A 37 -5.56 9.58 -4.08
C ALA A 37 -6.60 9.15 -5.13
N SER A 38 -6.96 7.86 -5.18
CA SER A 38 -8.02 7.35 -6.05
C SER A 38 -9.43 7.83 -5.65
N GLY A 39 -9.57 8.57 -4.54
CA GLY A 39 -10.84 9.12 -4.03
C GLY A 39 -11.80 8.08 -3.44
N LYS A 40 -11.55 6.79 -3.67
CA LYS A 40 -12.32 5.65 -3.13
C LYS A 40 -11.88 5.24 -1.72
N TRP A 41 -10.69 5.67 -1.30
CA TRP A 41 -10.14 5.36 0.02
C TRP A 41 -9.95 6.63 0.84
N LEU A 42 -10.18 6.49 2.13
CA LEU A 42 -10.06 7.51 3.17
C LEU A 42 -8.94 7.11 4.11
N ARG A 43 -8.51 8.06 4.94
CA ARG A 43 -7.55 7.80 6.02
C ARG A 43 -8.30 7.51 7.31
N ALA A 44 -7.96 6.43 7.99
CA ALA A 44 -8.53 6.08 9.27
C ALA A 44 -8.13 7.14 10.32
N VAL A 45 -9.11 7.77 10.96
CA VAL A 45 -8.89 8.73 12.06
C VAL A 45 -8.81 8.01 13.41
N HIS A 46 -9.30 6.77 13.48
CA HIS A 46 -9.29 5.94 14.68
C HIS A 46 -8.98 4.49 14.31
N LYS A 47 -8.50 3.72 15.28
CA LYS A 47 -8.36 2.27 15.14
C LYS A 47 -9.71 1.60 14.90
N GLY A 48 -9.73 0.58 14.06
CA GLY A 48 -10.94 -0.17 13.73
C GLY A 48 -10.61 -1.57 13.23
N LYS A 49 -11.65 -2.36 12.92
CA LYS A 49 -11.50 -3.69 12.33
C LYS A 49 -11.94 -3.68 10.88
N CYS A 50 -11.15 -4.32 10.03
CA CYS A 50 -11.53 -4.63 8.67
C CYS A 50 -12.73 -5.57 8.69
N ALA A 51 -13.84 -5.15 8.08
CA ALA A 51 -15.07 -5.95 8.03
C ALA A 51 -14.93 -7.25 7.23
N ARG A 52 -13.87 -7.39 6.41
CA ARG A 52 -13.62 -8.56 5.57
C ARG A 52 -12.80 -9.64 6.26
N CYS A 53 -11.62 -9.30 6.75
CA CYS A 53 -10.71 -10.27 7.40
C CYS A 53 -10.74 -10.21 8.94
N GLY A 54 -11.39 -9.20 9.52
CA GLY A 54 -11.42 -9.00 10.98
C GLY A 54 -10.15 -8.40 11.57
N GLU A 55 -9.12 -8.16 10.75
CA GLU A 55 -7.85 -7.59 11.18
C GLU A 55 -7.99 -6.14 11.66
N TRP A 56 -7.21 -5.77 12.65
CA TRP A 56 -7.20 -4.40 13.18
C TRP A 56 -6.34 -3.50 12.30
N PHE A 57 -6.88 -2.33 11.96
CA PHE A 57 -6.14 -1.24 11.33
C PHE A 57 -5.99 -0.07 12.31
N GLY A 58 -4.88 0.67 12.15
CA GLY A 58 -4.54 1.81 12.98
C GLY A 58 -5.04 3.14 12.43
N GLU A 59 -4.84 4.20 13.20
CA GLU A 59 -4.94 5.56 12.69
C GLU A 59 -3.91 5.76 11.57
N GLY A 60 -4.29 6.44 10.49
CA GLY A 60 -3.44 6.67 9.32
C GLY A 60 -3.53 5.60 8.23
N SER A 61 -4.09 4.42 8.53
CA SER A 61 -4.32 3.35 7.56
C SER A 61 -5.29 3.78 6.46
N ALA A 62 -5.11 3.25 5.25
CA ALA A 62 -6.07 3.49 4.18
C ALA A 62 -7.28 2.58 4.40
N ILE A 63 -8.47 3.18 4.46
CA ILE A 63 -9.74 2.50 4.67
C ILE A 63 -10.78 2.95 3.64
N THR A 64 -11.72 2.09 3.28
CA THR A 64 -12.85 2.43 2.42
C THR A 64 -14.14 1.97 3.06
N ARG A 65 -15.25 2.68 2.76
CA ARG A 65 -16.57 2.33 3.27
C ARG A 65 -17.29 1.44 2.27
N ARG A 66 -17.67 0.23 2.70
CA ARG A 66 -18.53 -0.71 1.96
C ARG A 66 -19.83 -0.96 2.73
N PRO A 67 -20.86 -1.54 2.07
CA PRO A 67 -22.11 -1.90 2.75
C PRO A 67 -21.89 -2.86 3.94
N SER A 68 -20.90 -3.74 3.84
CA SER A 68 -20.50 -4.67 4.90
C SER A 68 -19.68 -4.05 6.03
N GLY A 69 -19.22 -2.80 5.88
CA GLY A 69 -18.44 -2.07 6.89
C GLY A 69 -17.18 -1.42 6.32
N TRP A 70 -16.22 -1.10 7.21
CA TRP A 70 -14.94 -0.50 6.83
C TRP A 70 -13.95 -1.57 6.39
N ILE A 71 -13.36 -1.41 5.21
CA ILE A 71 -12.31 -2.30 4.70
C ILE A 71 -10.98 -1.54 4.70
N SER A 72 -9.91 -2.15 5.21
CA SER A 72 -8.56 -1.56 5.23
C SER A 72 -7.71 -2.05 4.07
N ASP A 73 -6.56 -1.40 3.85
CA ASP A 73 -5.61 -1.73 2.79
C ASP A 73 -5.07 -3.16 2.85
N CYS A 74 -5.17 -3.83 4.01
CA CYS A 74 -4.95 -5.26 4.16
C CYS A 74 -5.83 -6.12 3.22
N CYS A 75 -6.93 -5.57 2.70
CA CYS A 75 -7.82 -6.20 1.74
C CYS A 75 -8.09 -5.30 0.53
N ALA A 76 -7.13 -4.43 0.15
CA ALA A 76 -7.33 -3.44 -0.92
C ALA A 76 -7.63 -4.03 -2.30
N ASP A 77 -6.95 -5.11 -2.67
CA ASP A 77 -7.18 -5.85 -3.92
C ASP A 77 -8.65 -6.28 -4.05
N ALA A 78 -9.22 -6.63 -2.91
CA ALA A 78 -10.56 -7.12 -2.74
C ALA A 78 -11.65 -6.03 -2.85
N VAL A 79 -11.26 -4.78 -3.09
CA VAL A 79 -12.12 -3.59 -3.29
C VAL A 79 -12.21 -3.23 -4.77
N GLY A 80 -11.38 -3.78 -5.66
CA GLY A 80 -11.35 -3.46 -7.08
C GLY A 80 -11.77 -4.61 -7.97
N ASP A 81 -13.07 -4.93 -8.04
CA ASP A 81 -13.66 -5.75 -9.11
C ASP A 81 -15.19 -5.62 -9.08
N GLU A 82 -15.70 -4.43 -9.45
CA GLU A 82 -17.11 -4.18 -9.83
C GLU A 82 -17.17 -3.06 -10.88
#